data_AF-A0A1G9DXZ5-F1
#
_entry.id   AF-A0A1G9DXZ5-F1
#
_cell.length_a   1.000
_cell.length_b   1.000
_cell.length_c   1.000
_cell.angle_alpha   90.00
_cell.angle_beta   90.00
_cell.angle_gamma   90.00
#
_symmetry.space_group_name_H-M   'P 1'
#
loop_
_entity.id
_entity.type
_entity.pdbx_description
1 polymer ?
#
loop_
_entity_poly.entity_id
_entity_poly.type
_entity_poly.pdbx_seq_one_letter_code
_entity_poly.pdbx_strand_id
1 'polypeptide(L)' 'MTSVPVRVNEDLCIAEKGCTVCVDVCPLDVLAIDIVKGKAFMKFDECWYCMPCEKDCPTGAVTVDIPYLLR' A
#
# COMPACT_ATOMS: atom_id res chain seq x y z
N MET A 1 9.72 6.10 -15.57
CA MET A 1 8.57 5.76 -14.70
C MET A 1 9.16 5.23 -13.42
N THR A 2 9.16 6.03 -12.36
CA THR A 2 9.57 5.60 -11.02
C THR A 2 8.58 4.53 -10.58
N SER A 3 9.00 3.27 -10.63
CA SER A 3 8.22 2.16 -10.07
C SER A 3 8.27 2.29 -8.56
N VAL A 4 7.18 2.78 -7.97
CA VAL A 4 7.03 2.75 -6.52
C VAL A 4 6.91 1.29 -6.06
N PRO A 5 7.49 0.94 -4.90
CA PRO A 5 7.57 -0.44 -4.45
C PRO A 5 6.26 -1.01 -3.89
N VAL A 6 5.25 -0.17 -3.63
CA VAL A 6 3.93 -0.65 -3.20
C VAL A 6 2.92 -0.42 -4.31
N ARG A 7 2.26 -1.50 -4.74
CA ARG A 7 1.17 -1.48 -5.71
C ARG A 7 -0.15 -1.78 -5.04
N VAL A 8 -1.18 -1.05 -5.43
CA VAL A 8 -2.54 -1.25 -4.94
C VAL A 8 -3.44 -1.67 -6.11
N ASN A 9 -4.14 -2.78 -5.94
CA ASN A 9 -5.20 -3.22 -6.83
C ASN A 9 -6.50 -2.51 -6.44
N GLU A 10 -6.95 -1.56 -7.27
CA GLU A 10 -8.15 -0.75 -7.01
C GLU A 10 -9.44 -1.60 -6.95
N ASP A 11 -9.50 -2.74 -7.64
CA ASP A 11 -10.67 -3.63 -7.67
C ASP A 11 -10.87 -4.41 -6.36
N LEU A 12 -9.77 -4.70 -5.66
CA LEU A 12 -9.77 -5.43 -4.39
C LEU A 12 -9.74 -4.49 -3.18
N CYS A 13 -9.25 -3.26 -3.35
CA CYS A 13 -9.17 -2.29 -2.28
C CYS A 13 -10.58 -1.90 -1.82
N ILE A 14 -10.81 -1.90 -0.50
CA ILE A 14 -12.09 -1.54 0.13
C ILE A 14 -11.96 -0.29 1.01
N ALA A 15 -11.02 0.60 0.69
CA ALA A 15 -10.81 1.83 1.45
C ALA A 15 -12.04 2.76 1.41
N GLU A 16 -12.83 2.70 0.34
CA GLU A 16 -14.11 3.39 0.21
C GLU A 16 -15.16 2.92 1.25
N LYS A 17 -14.96 1.74 1.83
CA LYS A 17 -15.78 1.20 2.93
C LYS A 17 -15.21 1.52 4.32
N GLY A 18 -14.14 2.33 4.38
CA GLY A 18 -13.48 2.74 5.62
C GLY A 18 -12.27 1.90 6.03
N CYS A 19 -11.72 1.07 5.15
CA CYS A 19 -10.51 0.31 5.45
C CYS A 19 -9.25 1.20 5.39
N THR A 20 -8.51 1.27 6.51
CA THR A 20 -7.26 2.05 6.64
C THR A 20 -6.05 1.21 7.04
N VAL A 21 -6.19 -0.12 7.13
CA VAL A 21 -5.17 -1.02 7.68
C VAL A 21 -3.78 -0.77 7.11
N CYS A 22 -3.66 -0.65 5.79
CA CYS A 22 -2.36 -0.43 5.13
C CYS A 22 -1.67 0.89 5.52
N VAL A 23 -2.44 1.93 5.85
CA VAL A 23 -1.94 3.21 6.37
C VAL A 23 -1.54 3.04 7.83
N ASP A 24 -2.41 2.42 8.64
CA ASP A 24 -2.22 2.28 10.09
C ASP A 24 -0.99 1.41 10.44
N VAL A 25 -0.71 0.36 9.66
CA VAL A 25 0.44 -0.52 9.90
C VAL A 25 1.75 0.01 9.30
N CYS A 26 1.70 1.10 8.52
CA CYS A 26 2.89 1.64 7.87
C CYS A 26 3.68 2.50 8.86
N PRO A 27 4.88 2.07 9.31
CA PRO A 27 5.65 2.83 10.30
C PRO A 27 6.22 4.14 9.75
N LEU A 28 6.24 4.30 8.42
CA LEU A 28 6.78 5.46 7.72
C LEU A 28 5.69 6.37 7.15
N ASP A 29 4.41 6.04 7.34
CA ASP A 29 3.27 6.83 6.86
C ASP A 29 3.34 7.16 5.35
N VAL A 30 3.85 6.22 4.54
CA VAL A 30 4.05 6.41 3.08
C VAL A 30 2.81 6.11 2.25
N LEU A 31 1.77 5.54 2.86
CA LEU A 31 0.50 5.20 2.23
C LEU A 31 -0.58 6.18 2.69
N ALA A 32 -1.46 6.57 1.78
CA ALA A 32 -2.60 7.42 2.09
C ALA A 32 -3.86 6.95 1.34
N ILE A 33 -5.02 7.43 1.77
CA ILE A 33 -6.28 7.18 1.07
C ILE A 33 -6.61 8.38 0.19
N ASP A 34 -6.81 8.13 -1.11
CA ASP A 34 -7.37 9.10 -2.04
C ASP A 34 -8.87 9.24 -1.74
N ILE A 35 -9.28 10.39 -1.23
CA ILE A 35 -10.68 10.66 -0.86
C ILE A 35 -11.62 10.76 -2.06
N VAL A 36 -11.09 11.02 -3.26
CA VAL A 36 -11.88 11.13 -4.50
C VAL A 36 -12.14 9.75 -5.06
N LYS A 37 -11.10 8.90 -5.10
CA LYS A 37 -11.22 7.52 -5.59
C LYS A 37 -11.74 6.54 -4.55
N GLY A 38 -11.56 6.86 -3.26
CA GLY A 38 -11.78 5.94 -2.15
C GLY A 38 -10.78 4.77 -2.16
N LYS A 39 -9.55 4.99 -2.62
CA LYS A 39 -8.54 3.92 -2.78
C LYS A 39 -7.23 4.29 -2.11
N ALA A 40 -6.54 3.29 -1.57
CA ALA A 40 -5.20 3.48 -1.03
C ALA A 40 -4.20 3.74 -2.17
N PHE A 41 -3.24 4.63 -1.93
CA PHE A 41 -2.16 4.92 -2.86
C PHE A 41 -0.87 5.25 -2.11
N MET A 42 0.25 5.17 -2.82
CA MET A 42 1.56 5.52 -2.26
C MET A 42 1.81 7.01 -2.41
N LYS A 43 1.91 7.70 -1.28
CA LYS A 43 2.11 9.15 -1.19
C LYS A 43 3.59 9.54 -1.26
N PHE A 44 4.46 8.73 -0.66
CA PHE A 44 5.91 8.97 -0.60
C PHE A 44 6.70 7.74 -1.03
N ASP A 45 7.85 7.93 -1.67
CA ASP A 45 8.70 6.85 -2.22
C ASP A 45 9.81 6.42 -1.24
N GLU A 46 9.40 6.09 -0.01
CA GLU A 46 10.31 5.80 1.12
C GLU A 46 9.98 4.45 1.79
N CYS A 47 9.31 3.54 1.09
CA CYS A 47 8.95 2.23 1.66
C CYS A 47 10.19 1.38 1.98
N TRP A 48 10.20 0.78 3.18
CA TRP A 48 11.24 -0.14 3.64
C TRP A 48 10.85 -1.61 3.50
N TYR A 49 9.94 -1.97 2.59
CA TYR A 49 9.66 -3.37 2.28
C TYR A 49 9.36 -4.28 3.49
N CYS A 50 8.77 -3.71 4.56
CA CYS A 50 8.55 -4.43 5.80
C CYS A 50 7.46 -5.51 5.67
N MET A 51 6.56 -5.35 4.68
CA MET A 51 5.44 -6.23 4.32
C MET A 51 4.18 -6.29 5.22
N PRO A 52 3.98 -5.58 6.36
CA PRO A 52 2.70 -5.63 7.07
C PRO A 52 1.52 -5.14 6.23
N CYS A 53 1.72 -4.10 5.41
CA CYS A 53 0.66 -3.55 4.56
C CYS A 53 0.13 -4.55 3.53
N GLU A 54 0.97 -5.46 3.03
CA GLU A 54 0.57 -6.56 2.15
C GLU A 54 -0.04 -7.72 2.96
N LYS A 55 0.62 -8.13 4.04
CA LYS A 55 0.21 -9.30 4.84
C LYS A 55 -1.11 -9.08 5.57
N ASP A 56 -1.32 -7.89 6.11
CA ASP A 56 -2.49 -7.56 6.93
C ASP A 56 -3.65 -7.02 6.07
N CYS A 57 -3.44 -6.85 4.76
CA CYS A 57 -4.50 -6.43 3.86
C CYS A 57 -5.60 -7.51 3.80
N PRO A 58 -6.83 -7.24 4.29
CA PRO A 58 -7.87 -8.27 4.41
C PRO A 58 -8.38 -8.77 3.04
N THR A 59 -8.18 -7.98 1.98
CA THR A 59 -8.60 -8.31 0.62
C THR A 59 -7.43 -8.69 -0.29
N GLY A 60 -6.18 -8.64 0.21
CA GLY A 60 -4.99 -8.86 -0.62
C GLY A 60 -4.80 -7.82 -1.72
N ALA A 61 -5.30 -6.60 -1.53
CA ALA A 61 -5.22 -5.53 -2.52
C ALA A 61 -3.83 -4.87 -2.62
N VAL A 62 -2.94 -5.10 -1.65
CA VAL A 62 -1.62 -4.46 -1.57
C VAL A 62 -0.54 -5.47 -1.90
N THR A 63 0.42 -5.07 -2.75
CA THR A 63 1.59 -5.89 -3.11
C THR A 63 2.86 -5.07 -2.93
N VAL A 64 3.87 -5.63 -2.26
CA VAL A 64 5.18 -5.02 -2.08
C VAL A 64 6.18 -5.66 -3.05
N ASP A 65 6.59 -4.90 -4.07
CA ASP A 65 7.62 -5.30 -5.02
C ASP A 65 9.01 -5.06 -4.42
N ILE A 66 9.66 -6.13 -3.94
CA ILE A 66 11.02 -6.06 -3.39
C ILE A 66 12.04 -6.14 -4.55
N PRO A 67 12.94 -5.15 -4.71
CA PRO A 67 14.01 -5.20 -5.68
C PRO A 67 14.85 -6.47 -5.55
N TYR A 68 15.26 -7.07 -6.67
CA TYR A 68 16.08 -8.28 -6.69
C TYR A 68 17.35 -8.17 -5.84
N LEU A 69 17.93 -6.97 -5.73
CA LEU A 69 19.13 -6.72 -4.93
C LEU A 69 18.93 -6.88 -3.41
N LEU A 70 17.69 -6.90 -2.93
CA LEU A 70 17.33 -7.05 -1.51
C LEU A 70 16.73 -8.44 -1.20
N ARG A 71 16.69 -9.35 -2.17
CA ARG A 71 16.04 -10.67 -2.07
C ARG A 71 17.04 -11.80 -1.81
#